data_AF-A0A8A1MBQ5-F1
#
_entry.id   AF-A0A8A1MBQ5-F1
#
_cell.length_a   1.000
_cell.length_b   1.000
_cell.length_c   1.000
_cell.angle_alpha   90.00
_cell.angle_beta   90.00
_cell.angle_gamma   90.00
#
_symmetry.space_group_name_H-M   'P 1'
#
loop_
_entity.id
_entity.type
_entity.pdbx_description
1 polymer ?
#
loop_
_entity_poly.entity_id
_entity_poly.type
_entity_poly.pdbx_seq_one_letter_code
_entity_poly.pdbx_strand_id
1 'polypeptide(L)'
;MVAIGIKVIIACRIVIACRIILHQFIQTFHLGIHIDIHTAVATIITGITDIITNIIISIAGRPPSKDIFYLSFAQSQAPVLQSLISCKSLHLQNQYLVGHLDHSDHFGHPHCLTSSLQPGFFYTSAIRPGLQRVLVQLLSVCPLHFPRFLVYIATTLRVAFSILESPIFMDPVLVIGGCGGLGHHIVKRLLEKKAASDITSFDLNIDRNNYPGVNYIRGSITSREDVQRVLQDTKPRVIFHTASPVMMDQKNSNEIFEKVNIDGTRILLDAIRDTDHVKAVVYTSSSSVVHNNYTDIVNATEDAPKVYWPEQKEFYTHTKAVAEDMVLAANRKHGYKTAALRGCILFGEGDITSIPKIVENAQQGRGKLQVGYNQNLCDYTYLGNAADAHILAAKALLSPSTPRDGRVDGEAFTITNDEPWPFWDFAHAVSAAAGYPVTKAWVVPPFVFYAIAVLVEWSVWLTSFGRRQSKLNRKMVRFFTMTRTFDISKATKRLGYRPEVNMKDAIDRSVAAFLASSENSKKK
;
A
#
# COMPACT_ATOMS: atom_id res chain seq x y z
N MET A 1 -9.00 -5.31 -28.45
CA MET A 1 -8.23 -4.59 -29.49
C MET A 1 -7.98 -3.12 -29.16
N VAL A 2 -8.95 -2.36 -28.65
CA VAL A 2 -8.78 -0.92 -28.30
C VAL A 2 -7.64 -0.66 -27.29
N ALA A 3 -7.51 -1.49 -26.25
CA ALA A 3 -6.43 -1.37 -25.27
C ALA A 3 -5.02 -1.63 -25.84
N ILE A 4 -4.91 -2.43 -26.90
CA ILE A 4 -3.63 -2.69 -27.59
C ILE A 4 -3.28 -1.49 -28.46
N GLY A 5 -4.27 -0.89 -29.15
CA GLY A 5 -4.08 0.32 -29.94
C GLY A 5 -3.59 1.50 -29.11
N ILE A 6 -4.17 1.72 -27.92
CA ILE A 6 -3.73 2.80 -27.00
C ILE A 6 -2.28 2.56 -26.52
N LYS A 7 -1.91 1.31 -26.21
CA LYS A 7 -0.54 0.96 -25.81
C LYS A 7 0.49 1.21 -26.93
N VAL A 8 0.15 0.88 -28.17
CA VAL A 8 1.00 1.16 -29.34
C VAL A 8 1.14 2.67 -29.57
N ILE A 9 0.06 3.43 -29.44
CA ILE A 9 0.08 4.90 -29.61
C ILE A 9 0.95 5.55 -28.53
N ILE A 10 0.86 5.11 -27.27
CA ILE A 10 1.67 5.64 -26.17
C ILE A 10 3.15 5.30 -26.37
N ALA A 11 3.47 4.05 -26.73
CA ALA A 11 4.84 3.64 -27.03
C ALA A 11 5.43 4.46 -28.19
N CYS A 12 4.67 4.66 -29.27
CA CYS A 12 5.10 5.51 -30.39
C CYS A 12 5.32 6.96 -29.97
N ARG A 13 4.47 7.53 -29.11
CA ARG A 13 4.63 8.90 -28.60
C ARG A 13 5.87 9.06 -27.71
N ILE A 14 6.18 8.07 -26.89
CA ILE A 14 7.42 8.06 -26.07
C ILE A 14 8.67 7.99 -26.96
N VAL A 15 8.64 7.16 -28.01
CA VAL A 15 9.74 7.08 -28.99
C VAL A 15 9.94 8.40 -29.72
N ILE A 16 8.85 9.05 -30.16
CA ILE A 16 8.91 10.36 -30.82
C ILE A 16 9.47 11.43 -29.85
N ALA A 17 9.03 11.44 -28.60
CA ALA A 17 9.54 12.38 -27.59
C ALA A 17 11.05 12.18 -27.33
N CYS A 18 11.50 10.93 -27.18
CA CYS A 18 12.92 10.62 -27.04
C CYS A 18 13.73 11.08 -28.25
N ARG A 19 13.19 10.93 -29.47
CA ARG A 19 13.85 11.34 -30.72
C ARG A 19 13.95 12.85 -30.86
N ILE A 20 12.91 13.60 -30.47
CA ILE A 20 12.90 15.08 -30.50
C ILE A 20 13.91 15.64 -29.49
N ILE A 21 13.91 15.11 -28.27
CA ILE A 21 14.82 15.56 -27.20
C ILE A 21 16.28 15.26 -27.57
N LEU A 22 16.53 14.10 -28.18
CA LEU A 22 17.86 13.73 -28.66
C LEU A 22 18.30 14.62 -29.84
N HIS A 23 17.38 15.00 -30.73
CA HIS A 23 17.67 15.93 -31.82
C HIS A 23 17.98 17.34 -31.30
N GLN A 24 17.27 17.82 -30.27
CA GLN A 24 17.59 19.07 -29.58
C GLN A 24 18.96 19.00 -28.88
N PHE A 25 19.27 17.88 -28.24
CA PHE A 25 20.58 17.65 -27.63
C PHE A 25 21.71 17.68 -28.66
N ILE A 26 21.51 17.08 -29.84
CA ILE A 26 22.45 17.11 -30.97
C ILE A 26 22.63 18.53 -31.52
N GLN A 27 21.54 19.31 -31.67
CA GLN A 27 21.62 20.69 -32.16
C GLN A 27 22.35 21.63 -31.19
N THR A 28 22.29 21.36 -29.88
CA THR A 28 22.97 22.17 -28.86
C THR A 28 24.49 21.92 -28.84
N PHE A 29 24.97 20.82 -29.44
CA PHE A 29 26.38 20.40 -29.44
C PHE A 29 27.15 20.76 -30.72
N HIS A 30 26.63 21.64 -31.57
CA HIS A 30 27.29 22.12 -32.79
C HIS A 30 28.45 23.12 -32.54
N LEU A 31 29.28 22.86 -31.52
CA LEU A 31 30.56 23.52 -31.29
C LEU A 31 31.69 22.47 -31.34
N GLY A 32 32.20 22.25 -32.56
CA GLY A 32 33.62 22.00 -32.78
C GLY A 32 34.26 20.66 -32.37
N ILE A 33 33.54 19.54 -32.28
CA ILE A 33 34.19 18.22 -32.09
C ILE A 33 33.76 17.26 -33.21
N HIS A 34 34.69 17.01 -34.14
CA HIS A 34 34.54 16.10 -35.27
C HIS A 34 34.48 14.63 -34.80
N ILE A 35 33.43 13.93 -35.23
CA ILE A 35 33.39 12.49 -35.56
C ILE A 35 33.67 11.52 -34.39
N ASP A 36 32.63 11.18 -33.60
CA ASP A 36 32.34 9.80 -33.11
C ASP A 36 31.01 9.70 -32.33
N ILE A 37 30.46 10.85 -31.87
CA ILE A 37 29.19 10.89 -31.13
C ILE A 37 28.00 10.47 -32.00
N HIS A 38 27.97 10.82 -33.29
CA HIS A 38 26.88 10.43 -34.18
C HIS A 38 26.75 8.91 -34.34
N THR A 39 27.88 8.19 -34.39
CA THR A 39 27.91 6.72 -34.52
C THR A 39 27.50 6.04 -33.21
N ALA A 40 27.97 6.55 -32.07
CA ALA A 40 27.58 6.05 -30.75
C ALA A 40 26.08 6.28 -30.48
N VAL A 41 25.57 7.46 -30.83
CA VAL A 41 24.15 7.81 -30.69
C VAL A 41 23.29 6.99 -31.65
N ALA A 42 23.72 6.81 -32.91
CA ALA A 42 23.02 5.92 -33.85
C ALA A 42 22.94 4.49 -33.31
N THR A 43 24.03 3.96 -32.74
CA THR A 43 24.08 2.60 -32.16
C THR A 43 23.14 2.47 -30.96
N ILE A 44 23.05 3.49 -30.11
CA ILE A 44 22.12 3.52 -28.98
C ILE A 44 20.67 3.59 -29.46
N ILE A 45 20.38 4.41 -30.49
CA ILE A 45 19.04 4.50 -31.10
C ILE A 45 18.64 3.14 -31.70
N THR A 46 19.52 2.49 -32.46
CA THR A 46 19.25 1.18 -33.05
C THR A 46 19.03 0.13 -31.97
N GLY A 47 19.86 0.13 -30.91
CA GLY A 47 19.70 -0.77 -29.77
C GLY A 47 18.39 -0.57 -29.00
N ILE A 48 17.97 0.67 -28.74
CA ILE A 48 16.69 0.96 -28.09
C ILE A 48 15.51 0.60 -29.01
N THR A 49 15.62 0.89 -30.30
CA THR A 49 14.58 0.57 -31.30
C THR A 49 14.42 -0.94 -31.45
N ASP A 50 15.51 -1.71 -31.45
CA ASP A 50 15.47 -3.18 -31.48
C ASP A 50 14.89 -3.77 -30.19
N ILE A 51 15.22 -3.22 -29.02
CA ILE A 51 14.63 -3.64 -27.74
C ILE A 51 13.11 -3.41 -27.74
N ILE A 52 12.68 -2.22 -28.18
CA ILE A 52 11.26 -1.87 -28.25
C ILE A 52 10.54 -2.72 -29.30
N THR A 53 11.14 -2.96 -30.46
CA THR A 53 10.58 -3.80 -31.52
C THR A 53 10.41 -5.23 -31.05
N ASN A 54 11.40 -5.78 -30.32
CA ASN A 54 11.30 -7.12 -29.74
C ASN A 54 10.26 -7.20 -28.60
N ILE A 55 10.11 -6.14 -27.79
CA ILE A 55 9.03 -6.05 -26.79
C ILE A 55 7.66 -6.02 -27.47
N ILE A 56 7.50 -5.26 -28.56
CA ILE A 56 6.26 -5.19 -29.35
C ILE A 56 5.95 -6.55 -30.00
N ILE A 57 6.94 -7.23 -30.58
CA ILE A 57 6.79 -8.58 -31.14
C ILE A 57 6.40 -9.59 -30.06
N SER A 58 7.02 -9.51 -28.87
CA SER A 58 6.70 -10.36 -27.71
C SER A 58 5.29 -10.13 -27.15
N ILE A 59 4.74 -8.92 -27.31
CA ILE A 59 3.37 -8.58 -26.87
C ILE A 59 2.34 -8.92 -27.95
N ALA A 60 2.69 -8.81 -29.23
CA ALA A 60 1.76 -8.98 -30.36
C ALA A 60 1.64 -10.43 -30.87
N GLY A 61 2.57 -11.33 -30.53
CA GLY A 61 2.50 -12.75 -30.87
C GLY A 61 2.66 -13.10 -32.36
N ARG A 62 2.74 -12.11 -33.27
CA ARG A 62 3.11 -12.24 -34.69
C ARG A 62 3.78 -10.95 -35.19
N PRO A 63 4.70 -11.03 -36.17
CA PRO A 63 5.28 -9.84 -36.80
C PRO A 63 4.20 -9.09 -37.59
N PRO A 64 4.07 -7.75 -37.45
CA PRO A 64 3.11 -6.97 -38.23
C PRO A 64 3.52 -6.91 -39.71
N SER A 65 2.55 -6.87 -40.64
CA SER A 65 2.82 -6.74 -42.07
C SER A 65 3.50 -5.40 -42.38
N LYS A 66 4.52 -5.45 -43.24
CA LYS A 66 5.39 -4.30 -43.58
C LYS A 66 4.60 -3.07 -44.05
N ASP A 67 3.41 -3.25 -44.62
CA ASP A 67 2.66 -2.18 -45.28
C ASP A 67 2.03 -1.18 -44.29
N ILE A 68 1.63 -1.59 -43.09
CA ILE A 68 1.02 -0.68 -42.10
C ILE A 68 2.08 0.23 -41.45
N PHE A 69 3.31 -0.26 -41.30
CA PHE A 69 4.41 0.51 -40.71
C PHE A 69 4.91 1.59 -41.66
N TYR A 70 5.01 1.30 -42.97
CA TYR A 70 5.48 2.27 -43.96
C TYR A 70 4.44 3.36 -44.29
N LEU A 71 3.15 3.04 -44.30
CA LEU A 71 2.08 4.01 -44.59
C LEU A 71 1.94 5.10 -43.52
N SER A 72 2.07 4.74 -42.25
CA SER A 72 2.05 5.73 -41.16
C SER A 72 3.36 6.51 -41.03
N PHE A 73 4.49 5.93 -41.49
CA PHE A 73 5.80 6.58 -41.51
C PHE A 73 5.91 7.61 -42.65
N ALA A 74 5.39 7.28 -43.83
CA ALA A 74 5.38 8.16 -45.02
C ALA A 74 4.49 9.40 -44.83
N GLN A 75 3.34 9.26 -44.16
CA GLN A 75 2.44 10.41 -43.90
C GLN A 75 3.01 11.44 -42.91
N SER A 76 3.98 11.06 -42.08
CA SER A 76 4.64 11.97 -41.12
C SER A 76 5.77 12.82 -41.73
N GLN A 77 6.24 12.48 -42.93
CA GLN A 77 7.43 13.09 -43.54
C GLN A 77 7.14 14.21 -44.56
N ALA A 78 5.89 14.40 -44.97
CA ALA A 78 5.52 15.42 -45.95
C ALA A 78 5.93 16.86 -45.58
N PRO A 79 5.86 17.31 -44.31
CA PRO A 79 6.27 18.68 -43.94
C PRO A 79 7.80 18.86 -43.81
N VAL A 80 8.54 17.76 -43.63
CA VAL A 80 10.00 17.78 -43.35
C VAL A 80 10.81 17.75 -44.64
N LEU A 81 10.33 17.07 -45.69
CA LEU A 81 10.98 17.10 -47.00
C LEU A 81 10.82 18.45 -47.71
N GLN A 82 9.70 19.15 -47.48
CA GLN A 82 9.40 20.43 -48.14
C GLN A 82 10.21 21.60 -47.55
N SER A 83 10.60 21.49 -46.28
CA SER A 83 11.52 22.42 -45.62
C SER A 83 12.99 22.18 -45.99
N LEU A 84 13.38 20.95 -46.34
CA LEU A 84 14.71 20.60 -46.85
C LEU A 84 14.96 21.02 -48.31
N ILE A 85 13.91 21.11 -49.15
CA ILE A 85 14.03 21.59 -50.54
C ILE A 85 14.14 23.12 -50.60
N SER A 86 13.58 23.85 -49.63
CA SER A 86 13.70 25.32 -49.56
C SER A 86 15.07 25.79 -49.04
N CYS A 87 15.71 25.03 -48.14
CA CYS A 87 17.06 25.34 -47.63
C CYS A 87 18.19 25.11 -48.64
N LYS A 88 17.97 24.35 -49.72
CA LYS A 88 18.99 24.09 -50.74
C LYS A 88 19.03 25.16 -51.86
N SER A 89 18.01 26.02 -51.94
CA SER A 89 17.93 27.13 -52.91
C SER A 89 18.64 28.40 -52.42
N LEU A 90 18.68 28.63 -51.10
CA LEU A 90 19.31 29.83 -50.49
C LEU A 90 20.83 29.73 -50.27
N HIS A 91 21.45 28.57 -50.49
CA HIS A 91 22.90 28.37 -50.31
C HIS A 91 23.73 28.44 -51.60
N LEU A 92 23.12 28.76 -52.75
CA LEU A 92 23.80 28.98 -54.03
C LEU A 92 23.88 30.46 -54.47
N GLN A 93 23.45 31.42 -53.64
CA GLN A 93 23.45 32.85 -54.00
C GLN A 93 24.29 33.79 -53.12
N ASN A 94 25.03 33.30 -52.11
CA ASN A 94 25.89 34.16 -51.26
C ASN A 94 27.36 33.72 -51.22
N GLN A 95 27.92 33.42 -52.39
CA GLN A 95 29.38 33.44 -52.62
C GLN A 95 29.71 34.57 -53.60
N TYR A 96 29.55 35.83 -53.18
CA TYR A 96 30.29 36.96 -53.73
C TYR A 96 30.36 38.07 -52.67
N LEU A 97 31.57 38.61 -52.52
CA LEU A 97 32.00 39.81 -51.79
C LEU A 97 32.69 39.66 -50.41
N VAL A 98 34.04 39.77 -50.49
CA VAL A 98 34.96 40.67 -49.75
C VAL A 98 34.85 40.68 -48.21
N GLY A 99 35.87 40.40 -47.40
CA GLY A 99 37.31 40.66 -47.53
C GLY A 99 37.76 41.63 -46.42
N HIS A 100 38.84 41.25 -45.71
CA HIS A 100 39.78 42.07 -44.92
C HIS A 100 39.61 42.36 -43.40
N LEU A 101 40.72 42.01 -42.68
CA LEU A 101 41.47 42.74 -41.62
C LEU A 101 40.82 42.83 -40.21
N ASP A 102 41.50 42.76 -39.06
CA ASP A 102 42.86 42.39 -38.62
C ASP A 102 42.86 42.36 -37.06
N HIS A 103 43.90 41.77 -36.46
CA HIS A 103 44.51 42.08 -35.13
C HIS A 103 43.89 41.73 -33.73
N SER A 104 44.69 40.89 -33.01
CA SER A 104 45.31 41.05 -31.67
C SER A 104 44.56 40.91 -30.31
N ASP A 105 45.09 39.96 -29.51
CA ASP A 105 45.67 40.08 -28.15
C ASP A 105 44.88 39.85 -26.82
N HIS A 106 45.45 38.90 -26.04
CA HIS A 106 45.91 38.95 -24.64
C HIS A 106 45.01 38.65 -23.41
N PHE A 107 45.53 37.68 -22.62
CA PHE A 107 45.64 37.52 -21.15
C PHE A 107 44.42 37.42 -20.20
N GLY A 108 44.50 36.44 -19.27
CA GLY A 108 44.03 36.62 -17.88
C GLY A 108 43.34 35.42 -17.18
N HIS A 109 44.10 34.63 -16.41
CA HIS A 109 43.62 33.86 -15.23
C HIS A 109 43.38 34.83 -14.04
N PRO A 110 42.69 34.52 -12.89
CA PRO A 110 42.86 33.26 -12.11
C PRO A 110 41.73 32.77 -11.12
N HIS A 111 41.99 31.58 -10.51
CA HIS A 111 41.64 31.02 -9.16
C HIS A 111 40.19 31.03 -8.57
N CYS A 112 39.66 29.85 -8.14
CA CYS A 112 39.75 29.27 -6.76
C CYS A 112 38.57 28.32 -6.36
N LEU A 113 38.91 27.20 -5.65
CA LEU A 113 38.17 26.46 -4.58
C LEU A 113 36.85 25.71 -4.97
N THR A 114 36.50 24.46 -4.59
CA THR A 114 36.68 23.66 -3.35
C THR A 114 36.45 22.13 -3.56
N SER A 115 37.23 21.32 -2.81
CA SER A 115 36.97 20.07 -2.06
C SER A 115 35.92 18.99 -2.44
N SER A 116 36.45 17.78 -2.69
CA SER A 116 36.15 16.45 -2.08
C SER A 116 34.70 15.92 -1.94
N LEU A 117 34.38 14.87 -2.71
CA LEU A 117 33.48 13.77 -2.35
C LEU A 117 33.96 12.48 -3.04
N GLN A 118 34.28 11.44 -2.25
CA GLN A 118 34.67 10.11 -2.74
C GLN A 118 33.45 9.29 -3.22
N PRO A 119 33.59 8.38 -4.21
CA PRO A 119 32.49 7.59 -4.75
C PRO A 119 32.35 6.21 -4.09
N GLY A 120 31.15 5.89 -3.60
CA GLY A 120 30.77 4.55 -3.12
C GLY A 120 29.92 3.78 -4.14
N PHE A 121 30.50 2.69 -4.65
CA PHE A 121 29.90 1.45 -5.17
C PHE A 121 28.50 1.46 -5.84
N PHE A 122 28.48 1.35 -7.17
CA PHE A 122 27.42 0.67 -7.93
C PHE A 122 28.05 -0.45 -8.77
N TYR A 123 27.83 -1.72 -8.39
CA TYR A 123 28.22 -2.89 -9.18
C TYR A 123 27.22 -3.09 -10.33
N THR A 124 27.70 -2.96 -11.57
CA THR A 124 26.96 -3.24 -12.81
C THR A 124 27.36 -4.61 -13.35
N SER A 125 26.57 -5.64 -13.07
CA SER A 125 26.80 -7.01 -13.57
C SER A 125 25.65 -7.48 -14.47
N ALA A 126 25.31 -6.67 -15.48
CA ALA A 126 24.42 -7.09 -16.57
C ALA A 126 24.56 -6.22 -17.84
N ILE A 127 25.77 -5.71 -18.12
CA ILE A 127 26.01 -4.84 -19.27
C ILE A 127 26.93 -5.57 -20.25
N ARG A 128 26.46 -5.80 -21.49
CA ARG A 128 27.26 -6.43 -22.56
C ARG A 128 28.60 -5.67 -22.74
N PRO A 129 29.72 -6.35 -23.06
CA PRO A 129 31.06 -5.75 -23.07
C PRO A 129 31.21 -4.49 -23.94
N GLY A 130 30.42 -4.36 -25.01
CA GLY A 130 30.43 -3.17 -25.88
C GLY A 130 29.82 -1.92 -25.24
N LEU A 131 28.79 -2.07 -24.41
CA LEU A 131 28.11 -0.93 -23.78
C LEU A 131 28.92 -0.38 -22.59
N GLN A 132 29.73 -1.22 -21.93
CA GLN A 132 30.67 -0.81 -20.89
C GLN A 132 31.76 0.13 -21.43
N ARG A 133 32.32 -0.15 -22.62
CA ARG A 133 33.33 0.73 -23.25
C ARG A 133 32.77 2.10 -23.63
N VAL A 134 31.54 2.13 -24.15
CA VAL A 134 30.84 3.38 -24.53
C VAL A 134 30.49 4.21 -23.29
N LEU A 135 30.04 3.57 -22.19
CA LEU A 135 29.76 4.24 -20.92
C LEU A 135 31.02 4.85 -20.29
N VAL A 136 32.16 4.14 -20.34
CA VAL A 136 33.44 4.64 -19.81
C VAL A 136 33.97 5.80 -20.64
N GLN A 137 33.88 5.74 -21.98
CA GLN A 137 34.25 6.86 -22.85
C GLN A 137 33.34 8.09 -22.63
N LEU A 138 32.02 7.91 -22.52
CA LEU A 138 31.08 9.02 -22.28
C LEU A 138 31.25 9.66 -20.89
N LEU A 139 31.57 8.87 -19.86
CA LEU A 139 31.91 9.38 -18.52
C LEU A 139 33.22 10.18 -18.51
N SER A 140 34.18 9.83 -19.37
CA SER A 140 35.46 10.56 -19.49
C SER A 140 35.34 11.88 -20.24
N VAL A 141 34.39 12.00 -21.17
CA VAL A 141 34.23 13.19 -22.03
C VAL A 141 33.31 14.24 -21.41
N CYS A 142 32.39 13.86 -20.50
CA CYS A 142 31.43 14.83 -19.94
C CYS A 142 30.92 14.46 -18.51
N PRO A 143 31.76 14.59 -17.47
CA PRO A 143 31.43 14.19 -16.10
C PRO A 143 30.29 14.98 -15.44
N LEU A 144 29.96 16.19 -15.94
CA LEU A 144 28.96 17.08 -15.33
C LEU A 144 27.50 16.82 -15.75
N HIS A 145 27.24 16.17 -16.90
CA HIS A 145 25.88 16.07 -17.46
C HIS A 145 25.39 14.62 -17.66
N PHE A 146 26.29 13.65 -17.77
CA PHE A 146 25.93 12.24 -17.97
C PHE A 146 25.14 11.60 -16.80
N PRO A 147 25.43 11.89 -15.52
CA PRO A 147 24.62 11.38 -14.40
C PRO A 147 23.18 11.89 -14.45
N ARG A 148 22.97 13.16 -14.84
CA ARG A 148 21.64 13.75 -15.00
C ARG A 148 20.87 13.08 -16.14
N PHE A 149 21.54 12.72 -17.22
CA PHE A 149 20.94 11.98 -18.34
C PHE A 149 20.51 10.55 -17.96
N LEU A 150 21.32 9.83 -17.17
CA LEU A 150 20.97 8.50 -16.65
C LEU A 150 19.79 8.55 -15.68
N VAL A 151 19.75 9.54 -14.78
CA VAL A 151 18.60 9.77 -13.88
C VAL A 151 17.34 10.07 -14.70
N TYR A 152 17.46 10.85 -15.77
CA TYR A 152 16.32 11.19 -16.64
C TYR A 152 15.81 9.98 -17.43
N ILE A 153 16.70 9.14 -17.99
CA ILE A 153 16.31 7.87 -18.63
C ILE A 153 15.66 6.93 -17.62
N ALA A 154 16.25 6.76 -16.43
CA ALA A 154 15.68 5.92 -15.39
C ALA A 154 14.28 6.40 -14.97
N THR A 155 14.08 7.72 -14.87
CA THR A 155 12.78 8.33 -14.55
C THR A 155 11.79 8.12 -15.68
N THR A 156 12.20 8.32 -16.93
CA THR A 156 11.37 8.13 -18.13
C THR A 156 10.98 6.67 -18.30
N LEU A 157 11.92 5.74 -18.08
CA LEU A 157 11.65 4.29 -18.09
C LEU A 157 10.72 3.88 -16.95
N ARG A 158 10.85 4.48 -15.76
CA ARG A 158 9.95 4.22 -14.61
C ARG A 158 8.54 4.72 -14.88
N VAL A 159 8.40 5.90 -15.50
CA VAL A 159 7.10 6.44 -15.94
C VAL A 159 6.53 5.57 -17.07
N ALA A 160 7.33 5.15 -18.04
CA ALA A 160 6.91 4.25 -19.11
C ALA A 160 6.48 2.88 -18.58
N PHE A 161 7.20 2.32 -17.58
CA PHE A 161 6.84 1.06 -16.92
C PHE A 161 5.51 1.18 -16.15
N SER A 162 5.33 2.29 -15.43
CA SER A 162 4.07 2.62 -14.74
C SER A 162 2.89 2.76 -15.71
N ILE A 163 3.11 3.29 -16.91
CA ILE A 163 2.10 3.40 -17.96
C ILE A 163 1.86 2.05 -18.68
N LEU A 164 2.84 1.14 -18.67
CA LEU A 164 2.76 -0.19 -19.30
C LEU A 164 2.12 -1.25 -18.40
N GLU A 165 2.16 -1.10 -17.07
CA GLU A 165 1.35 -1.90 -16.16
C GLU A 165 -0.13 -1.65 -16.47
N SER A 166 -0.79 -2.65 -17.05
CA SER A 166 -2.24 -2.61 -17.20
C SER A 166 -2.88 -2.41 -15.82
N PRO A 167 -3.87 -1.51 -15.67
CA PRO A 167 -4.57 -1.36 -14.41
C PRO A 167 -5.14 -2.72 -13.99
N ILE A 168 -4.75 -3.20 -12.81
CA ILE A 168 -5.27 -4.44 -12.24
C ILE A 168 -6.75 -4.19 -11.95
N PHE A 169 -7.61 -4.79 -12.78
CA PHE A 169 -9.06 -4.64 -12.68
C PHE A 169 -9.58 -5.45 -11.49
N MET A 170 -10.10 -4.75 -10.48
CA MET A 170 -10.67 -5.35 -9.26
C MET A 170 -12.20 -5.49 -9.30
N ASP A 171 -12.87 -4.74 -10.16
CA ASP A 171 -14.34 -4.70 -10.20
C ASP A 171 -14.95 -6.04 -10.66
N PRO A 172 -16.15 -6.41 -10.17
CA PRO A 172 -16.86 -5.79 -9.03
C PRO A 172 -16.22 -6.16 -7.68
N VAL A 173 -16.30 -5.25 -6.70
CA VAL A 173 -15.76 -5.45 -5.35
C VAL A 173 -16.89 -5.58 -4.32
N LEU A 174 -16.82 -6.61 -3.49
CA LEU A 174 -17.70 -6.79 -2.33
C LEU A 174 -16.91 -6.59 -1.03
N VAL A 175 -17.37 -5.69 -0.17
CA VAL A 175 -16.81 -5.46 1.17
C VAL A 175 -17.81 -5.95 2.22
N ILE A 176 -17.52 -7.09 2.84
CA ILE A 176 -18.32 -7.64 3.94
C ILE A 176 -17.88 -6.99 5.25
N GLY A 177 -18.84 -6.45 6.00
CA GLY A 177 -18.58 -5.54 7.12
C GLY A 177 -18.21 -4.14 6.67
N GLY A 178 -18.64 -3.73 5.47
CA GLY A 178 -18.23 -2.49 4.80
C GLY A 178 -18.65 -1.19 5.49
N CYS A 179 -19.56 -1.23 6.48
CA CYS A 179 -19.92 -0.06 7.30
C CYS A 179 -19.22 -0.06 8.67
N GLY A 180 -18.46 -1.12 9.00
CA GLY A 180 -17.61 -1.22 10.18
C GLY A 180 -16.33 -0.38 10.07
N GLY A 181 -15.55 -0.30 11.16
CA GLY A 181 -14.35 0.56 11.25
C GLY A 181 -13.36 0.40 10.09
N LEU A 182 -12.90 -0.84 9.83
CA LEU A 182 -11.99 -1.11 8.71
C LEU A 182 -12.69 -1.14 7.35
N GLY A 183 -13.87 -1.76 7.28
CA GLY A 183 -14.60 -1.92 6.02
C GLY A 183 -14.89 -0.59 5.33
N HIS A 184 -15.31 0.43 6.06
CA HIS A 184 -15.60 1.74 5.46
C HIS A 184 -14.32 2.48 5.05
N HIS A 185 -13.19 2.22 5.70
CA HIS A 185 -11.88 2.72 5.25
C HIS A 185 -11.46 2.05 3.94
N ILE A 186 -11.72 0.75 3.77
CA ILE A 186 -11.49 0.06 2.50
C ILE A 186 -12.35 0.69 1.40
N VAL A 187 -13.65 0.89 1.64
CA VAL A 187 -14.55 1.56 0.69
C VAL A 187 -14.04 2.96 0.34
N LYS A 188 -13.73 3.78 1.35
CA LYS A 188 -13.17 5.14 1.17
C LYS A 188 -11.89 5.11 0.32
N ARG A 189 -10.93 4.25 0.65
CA ARG A 189 -9.65 4.16 -0.08
C ARG A 189 -9.82 3.64 -1.51
N LEU A 190 -10.76 2.71 -1.74
CA LEU A 190 -11.10 2.23 -3.09
C LEU A 190 -11.61 3.40 -3.97
N LEU A 191 -12.48 4.25 -3.43
CA LEU A 191 -13.00 5.45 -4.10
C LEU A 191 -11.91 6.50 -4.33
N GLU A 192 -11.19 6.91 -3.28
CA GLU A 192 -10.15 7.95 -3.33
C GLU A 192 -9.04 7.61 -4.33
N LYS A 193 -8.59 6.35 -4.33
CA LYS A 193 -7.53 5.87 -5.21
C LYS A 193 -8.04 5.44 -6.58
N LYS A 194 -9.36 5.54 -6.85
CA LYS A 194 -10.03 5.03 -8.05
C LYS A 194 -9.60 3.59 -8.38
N ALA A 195 -9.44 2.79 -7.34
CA ALA A 195 -8.94 1.42 -7.46
C ALA A 195 -10.07 0.45 -7.87
N ALA A 196 -11.32 0.82 -7.57
CA ALA A 196 -12.55 0.14 -7.98
C ALA A 196 -13.61 1.19 -8.28
N SER A 197 -14.53 0.87 -9.19
CA SER A 197 -15.67 1.70 -9.58
C SER A 197 -17.02 1.06 -9.28
N ASP A 198 -17.06 -0.28 -9.21
CA ASP A 198 -18.24 -1.06 -8.84
C ASP A 198 -18.00 -1.68 -7.47
N ILE A 199 -18.49 -0.99 -6.44
CA ILE A 199 -18.27 -1.32 -5.04
C ILE A 199 -19.62 -1.60 -4.39
N THR A 200 -19.76 -2.77 -3.78
CA THR A 200 -20.87 -3.10 -2.90
C THR A 200 -20.38 -3.33 -1.47
N SER A 201 -21.01 -2.66 -0.52
CA SER A 201 -20.87 -2.90 0.92
C SER A 201 -22.00 -3.82 1.40
N PHE A 202 -21.64 -4.89 2.11
CA PHE A 202 -22.59 -5.81 2.74
C PHE A 202 -22.42 -5.77 4.26
N ASP A 203 -23.43 -5.29 4.97
CA ASP A 203 -23.36 -5.07 6.42
C ASP A 203 -24.73 -5.25 7.09
N LEU A 204 -24.73 -5.49 8.41
CA LEU A 204 -25.95 -5.53 9.22
C LEU A 204 -26.58 -4.13 9.35
N ASN A 205 -25.74 -3.09 9.40
CA ASN A 205 -26.18 -1.71 9.54
C ASN A 205 -25.55 -0.84 8.45
N ILE A 206 -26.39 -0.45 7.47
CA ILE A 206 -26.03 0.36 6.30
C ILE A 206 -26.26 1.87 6.49
N ASP A 207 -26.80 2.27 7.65
CA ASP A 207 -27.22 3.64 7.93
C ASP A 207 -26.07 4.51 8.48
N ARG A 208 -24.83 3.99 8.45
CA ARG A 208 -23.61 4.64 8.94
C ARG A 208 -22.44 4.45 7.98
N ASN A 209 -21.48 5.37 8.04
CA ASN A 209 -20.21 5.29 7.32
C ASN A 209 -20.39 4.97 5.83
N ASN A 210 -21.43 5.54 5.21
CA ASN A 210 -21.72 5.35 3.79
C ASN A 210 -21.13 6.50 2.95
N TYR A 211 -20.91 6.18 1.68
CA TYR A 211 -20.32 7.04 0.67
C TYR A 211 -21.19 6.99 -0.59
N PRO A 212 -21.43 8.14 -1.25
CA PRO A 212 -22.11 8.19 -2.54
C PRO A 212 -21.40 7.33 -3.59
N GLY A 213 -22.16 6.71 -4.50
CA GLY A 213 -21.62 5.88 -5.58
C GLY A 213 -21.24 4.46 -5.18
N VAL A 214 -21.57 4.03 -3.96
CA VAL A 214 -21.39 2.66 -3.47
C VAL A 214 -22.76 2.04 -3.24
N ASN A 215 -22.92 0.78 -3.65
CA ASN A 215 -24.13 0.03 -3.36
C ASN A 215 -24.08 -0.52 -1.92
N TYR A 216 -25.15 -0.36 -1.14
CA TYR A 216 -25.22 -0.87 0.23
C TYR A 216 -26.33 -1.90 0.35
N ILE A 217 -25.95 -3.14 0.66
CA ILE A 217 -26.87 -4.25 0.83
C ILE A 217 -26.90 -4.63 2.30
N ARG A 218 -28.07 -4.52 2.93
CA ARG A 218 -28.28 -4.99 4.30
C ARG A 218 -28.38 -6.51 4.30
N GLY A 219 -27.61 -7.17 5.16
CA GLY A 219 -27.71 -8.61 5.38
C GLY A 219 -26.69 -9.13 6.38
N SER A 220 -26.83 -10.40 6.74
CA SER A 220 -25.99 -11.05 7.75
C SER A 220 -25.06 -12.07 7.12
N ILE A 221 -23.77 -12.03 7.46
CA ILE A 221 -22.83 -13.10 7.09
C ILE A 221 -23.20 -14.45 7.72
N THR A 222 -24.01 -14.43 8.79
CA THR A 222 -24.50 -15.65 9.47
C THR A 222 -25.75 -16.24 8.80
N SER A 223 -26.25 -15.62 7.73
CA SER A 223 -27.38 -16.08 6.91
C SER A 223 -26.84 -16.60 5.57
N ARG A 224 -27.09 -17.88 5.27
CA ARG A 224 -26.65 -18.49 4.01
C ARG A 224 -27.36 -17.84 2.82
N GLU A 225 -28.64 -17.56 2.98
CA GLU A 225 -29.50 -16.96 1.98
C GLU A 225 -29.04 -15.54 1.65
N ASP A 226 -28.63 -14.75 2.66
CA ASP A 226 -28.11 -13.40 2.44
C ASP A 226 -26.79 -13.41 1.69
N VAL A 227 -25.88 -14.30 2.07
CA VAL A 227 -24.57 -14.44 1.45
C VAL A 227 -24.70 -14.93 0.00
N GLN A 228 -25.57 -15.90 -0.27
CA GLN A 228 -25.83 -16.37 -1.63
C GLN A 228 -26.42 -15.27 -2.50
N ARG A 229 -27.41 -14.54 -1.99
CA ARG A 229 -28.05 -13.44 -2.71
C ARG A 229 -27.06 -12.34 -3.07
N VAL A 230 -26.26 -11.87 -2.09
CA VAL A 230 -25.30 -10.78 -2.37
C VAL A 230 -24.24 -11.22 -3.38
N LEU A 231 -23.79 -12.48 -3.36
CA LEU A 231 -22.86 -13.01 -4.36
C LEU A 231 -23.50 -13.07 -5.75
N GLN A 232 -24.76 -13.50 -5.86
CA GLN A 232 -25.48 -13.59 -7.14
C GLN A 232 -25.80 -12.21 -7.73
N ASP A 233 -26.21 -11.25 -6.89
CA ASP A 233 -26.60 -9.90 -7.31
C ASP A 233 -25.38 -9.08 -7.74
N THR A 234 -24.27 -9.18 -6.99
CA THR A 234 -23.08 -8.32 -7.21
C THR A 234 -22.00 -8.96 -8.07
N LYS A 235 -22.01 -10.30 -8.19
CA LYS A 235 -21.03 -11.10 -8.94
C LYS A 235 -19.57 -10.65 -8.71
N PRO A 236 -19.10 -10.58 -7.45
CA PRO A 236 -17.86 -9.90 -7.14
C PRO A 236 -16.66 -10.68 -7.65
N ARG A 237 -15.71 -9.95 -8.21
CA ARG A 237 -14.37 -10.44 -8.55
C ARG A 237 -13.45 -10.46 -7.32
N VAL A 238 -13.59 -9.48 -6.44
CA VAL A 238 -12.81 -9.34 -5.20
C VAL A 238 -13.73 -9.26 -4.00
N ILE A 239 -13.41 -10.01 -2.94
CA ILE A 239 -14.12 -9.95 -1.66
C ILE A 239 -13.15 -9.51 -0.57
N PHE A 240 -13.50 -8.45 0.16
CA PHE A 240 -12.86 -8.06 1.42
C PHE A 240 -13.75 -8.53 2.57
N HIS A 241 -13.29 -9.52 3.33
CA HIS A 241 -14.02 -10.03 4.50
C HIS A 241 -13.48 -9.40 5.78
N THR A 242 -14.18 -8.37 6.25
CA THR A 242 -13.83 -7.59 7.45
C THR A 242 -14.81 -7.79 8.61
N ALA A 243 -15.87 -8.57 8.40
CA ALA A 243 -16.93 -8.75 9.39
C ALA A 243 -16.42 -9.50 10.63
N SER A 244 -16.67 -8.92 11.80
CA SER A 244 -16.33 -9.48 13.10
C SER A 244 -17.06 -8.72 14.21
N PRO A 245 -17.50 -9.39 15.29
CA PRO A 245 -17.89 -8.70 16.51
C PRO A 245 -16.67 -8.00 17.14
N VAL A 246 -16.93 -6.96 17.93
CA VAL A 246 -15.89 -6.17 18.62
C VAL A 246 -15.31 -6.98 19.79
N MET A 247 -14.01 -7.24 19.77
CA MET A 247 -13.27 -8.01 20.78
C MET A 247 -13.54 -7.54 22.23
N MET A 248 -13.50 -6.23 22.47
CA MET A 248 -13.59 -5.64 23.82
C MET A 248 -15.02 -5.24 24.24
N ASP A 249 -16.04 -5.61 23.48
CA ASP A 249 -17.43 -5.34 23.87
C ASP A 249 -17.96 -6.49 24.75
N GLN A 250 -18.21 -6.17 26.02
CA GLN A 250 -18.67 -7.12 27.03
C GLN A 250 -20.07 -7.70 26.73
N LYS A 251 -20.81 -7.13 25.78
CA LYS A 251 -22.08 -7.68 25.30
C LYS A 251 -21.89 -8.91 24.40
N ASN A 252 -20.70 -9.09 23.82
CA ASN A 252 -20.42 -10.21 22.94
C ASN A 252 -20.15 -11.47 23.76
N SER A 253 -21.00 -12.48 23.58
CA SER A 253 -20.80 -13.82 24.12
C SER A 253 -19.78 -14.62 23.28
N ASN A 254 -19.36 -15.78 23.77
CA ASN A 254 -18.49 -16.65 22.97
C ASN A 254 -19.23 -17.13 21.71
N GLU A 255 -20.51 -17.44 21.84
CA GLU A 255 -21.34 -17.94 20.73
C GLU A 255 -21.45 -16.94 19.59
N ILE A 256 -21.50 -15.62 19.86
CA ILE A 256 -21.53 -14.63 18.76
C ILE A 256 -20.20 -14.55 18.01
N PHE A 257 -19.06 -14.72 18.70
CA PHE A 257 -17.77 -14.78 18.03
C PHE A 257 -17.65 -16.03 17.15
N GLU A 258 -18.07 -17.19 17.63
CA GLU A 258 -18.08 -18.42 16.84
C GLU A 258 -19.02 -18.29 15.63
N LYS A 259 -20.26 -17.87 15.87
CA LYS A 259 -21.27 -17.71 14.82
C LYS A 259 -20.84 -16.74 13.72
N VAL A 260 -20.22 -15.61 14.07
CA VAL A 260 -19.81 -14.62 13.05
C VAL A 260 -18.47 -14.95 12.43
N ASN A 261 -17.43 -15.20 13.24
CA ASN A 261 -16.07 -15.37 12.73
C ASN A 261 -15.87 -16.75 12.11
N ILE A 262 -16.39 -17.83 12.70
CA ILE A 262 -16.22 -19.19 12.18
C ILE A 262 -17.35 -19.52 11.21
N ASP A 263 -18.60 -19.51 11.67
CA ASP A 263 -19.72 -20.00 10.86
C ASP A 263 -20.01 -19.06 9.69
N GLY A 264 -19.98 -17.75 9.91
CA GLY A 264 -20.13 -16.76 8.84
C GLY A 264 -19.04 -16.88 7.77
N THR A 265 -17.78 -17.09 8.18
CA THR A 265 -16.68 -17.34 7.24
C THR A 265 -16.90 -18.66 6.49
N ARG A 266 -17.39 -19.71 7.16
CA ARG A 266 -17.74 -20.99 6.52
C ARG A 266 -18.80 -20.81 5.46
N ILE A 267 -19.89 -20.11 5.78
CA ILE A 267 -21.01 -19.83 4.89
C ILE A 267 -20.51 -19.10 3.64
N LEU A 268 -19.67 -18.08 3.82
CA LEU A 268 -19.04 -17.36 2.71
C LEU A 268 -18.20 -18.29 1.82
N LEU A 269 -17.28 -19.05 2.40
CA LEU A 269 -16.40 -19.95 1.65
C LEU A 269 -17.17 -21.05 0.94
N ASP A 270 -18.26 -21.56 1.52
CA ASP A 270 -19.16 -22.54 0.90
C ASP A 270 -19.94 -21.93 -0.25
N ALA A 271 -20.50 -20.72 -0.08
CA ALA A 271 -21.28 -20.04 -1.12
C ALA A 271 -20.42 -19.63 -2.32
N ILE A 272 -19.14 -19.29 -2.10
CA ILE A 272 -18.20 -18.98 -3.20
C ILE A 272 -17.97 -20.20 -4.11
N ARG A 273 -18.10 -21.43 -3.61
CA ARG A 273 -17.88 -22.66 -4.40
C ARG A 273 -18.83 -22.78 -5.59
N ASP A 274 -20.02 -22.20 -5.45
CA ASP A 274 -21.08 -22.21 -6.46
C ASP A 274 -20.95 -21.01 -7.44
N THR A 275 -19.81 -20.32 -7.43
CA THR A 275 -19.53 -19.14 -8.26
C THR A 275 -18.20 -19.25 -9.00
N ASP A 276 -18.10 -18.62 -10.17
CA ASP A 276 -16.88 -18.60 -11.00
C ASP A 276 -16.25 -17.19 -11.12
N HIS A 277 -16.97 -16.14 -10.72
CA HIS A 277 -16.53 -14.76 -10.83
C HIS A 277 -15.49 -14.36 -9.77
N VAL A 278 -15.53 -14.95 -8.57
CA VAL A 278 -14.62 -14.59 -7.47
C VAL A 278 -13.20 -15.03 -7.83
N LYS A 279 -12.24 -14.10 -7.78
CA LYS A 279 -10.82 -14.37 -8.06
C LYS A 279 -9.91 -14.11 -6.86
N ALA A 280 -10.30 -13.23 -5.95
CA ALA A 280 -9.51 -12.90 -4.76
C ALA A 280 -10.40 -12.71 -3.53
N VAL A 281 -9.98 -13.30 -2.41
CA VAL A 281 -10.58 -13.10 -1.08
C VAL A 281 -9.50 -12.63 -0.12
N VAL A 282 -9.65 -11.43 0.42
CA VAL A 282 -8.77 -10.89 1.46
C VAL A 282 -9.52 -10.89 2.79
N TYR A 283 -9.00 -11.65 3.75
CA TYR A 283 -9.58 -11.78 5.08
C TYR A 283 -8.86 -10.90 6.10
N THR A 284 -9.61 -10.15 6.91
CA THR A 284 -9.07 -9.44 8.06
C THR A 284 -8.93 -10.40 9.24
N SER A 285 -7.71 -10.86 9.48
CA SER A 285 -7.29 -11.58 10.67
C SER A 285 -6.83 -10.60 11.77
N SER A 286 -6.18 -11.10 12.81
CA SER A 286 -5.67 -10.29 13.93
C SER A 286 -4.26 -10.74 14.29
N SER A 287 -3.39 -9.80 14.66
CA SER A 287 -2.09 -10.12 15.27
C SER A 287 -2.22 -10.91 16.57
N SER A 288 -3.38 -10.84 17.25
CA SER A 288 -3.63 -11.62 18.46
C SER A 288 -3.59 -13.13 18.24
N VAL A 289 -3.78 -13.64 17.01
CA VAL A 289 -3.83 -15.09 16.74
C VAL A 289 -2.56 -15.84 17.13
N VAL A 290 -1.42 -15.14 17.22
CA VAL A 290 -0.14 -15.70 17.68
C VAL A 290 0.20 -15.32 19.12
N HIS A 291 -0.75 -14.74 19.86
CA HIS A 291 -0.54 -14.21 21.19
C HIS A 291 -1.33 -14.98 22.25
N ASN A 292 -0.62 -15.60 23.20
CA ASN A 292 -1.21 -16.26 24.35
C ASN A 292 -1.70 -15.31 25.46
N ASN A 293 -1.58 -13.99 25.33
CA ASN A 293 -1.89 -12.97 26.34
C ASN A 293 -1.11 -13.10 27.69
N TYR A 294 -0.01 -13.86 27.71
CA TYR A 294 0.81 -14.11 28.90
C TYR A 294 2.28 -13.72 28.73
N THR A 295 2.85 -14.00 27.57
CA THR A 295 4.26 -13.74 27.25
C THR A 295 4.41 -12.63 26.23
N ASP A 296 5.42 -11.79 26.42
CA ASP A 296 5.75 -10.72 25.47
C ASP A 296 6.01 -11.29 24.07
N ILE A 297 5.67 -10.49 23.08
CA ILE A 297 5.94 -10.75 21.66
C ILE A 297 6.82 -9.63 21.16
N VAL A 298 8.03 -9.97 20.72
CA VAL A 298 9.01 -9.00 20.24
C VAL A 298 9.39 -9.38 18.82
N ASN A 299 9.07 -8.50 17.88
CA ASN A 299 9.35 -8.60 16.45
C ASN A 299 8.91 -9.95 15.85
N ALA A 300 7.72 -10.44 16.23
CA ALA A 300 7.22 -11.69 15.69
C ALA A 300 6.89 -11.58 14.20
N THR A 301 7.25 -12.63 13.46
CA THR A 301 6.88 -12.81 12.05
C THR A 301 5.60 -13.65 11.95
N GLU A 302 5.11 -13.86 10.73
CA GLU A 302 3.95 -14.72 10.48
C GLU A 302 4.21 -16.20 10.74
N ASP A 303 5.47 -16.61 10.97
CA ASP A 303 5.88 -17.97 11.35
C ASP A 303 5.59 -18.28 12.83
N ALA A 304 5.27 -17.27 13.63
CA ALA A 304 4.88 -17.47 15.02
C ALA A 304 3.65 -18.40 15.11
N PRO A 305 3.66 -19.37 16.02
CA PRO A 305 2.59 -20.37 16.11
C PRO A 305 1.28 -19.70 16.52
N LYS A 306 0.20 -20.08 15.85
CA LYS A 306 -1.14 -19.71 16.28
C LYS A 306 -1.51 -20.42 17.57
N VAL A 307 -2.26 -19.73 18.42
CA VAL A 307 -2.72 -20.25 19.71
C VAL A 307 -4.23 -20.49 19.64
N TYR A 308 -4.65 -21.70 19.96
CA TYR A 308 -6.04 -22.13 19.92
C TYR A 308 -6.55 -22.48 21.32
N TRP A 309 -7.85 -22.70 21.45
CA TRP A 309 -8.42 -23.27 22.66
C TRP A 309 -7.85 -24.69 22.91
N PRO A 310 -7.52 -25.08 24.15
CA PRO A 310 -7.74 -24.39 25.43
C PRO A 310 -6.61 -23.43 25.90
N GLU A 311 -5.47 -23.40 25.22
CA GLU A 311 -4.33 -22.54 25.59
C GLU A 311 -4.66 -21.05 25.42
N GLN A 312 -5.44 -20.72 24.38
CA GLN A 312 -5.97 -19.40 24.12
C GLN A 312 -7.25 -19.17 24.92
N LYS A 313 -7.14 -18.38 26.01
CA LYS A 313 -8.30 -18.04 26.86
C LYS A 313 -9.09 -16.83 26.37
N GLU A 314 -8.64 -16.18 25.30
CA GLU A 314 -9.38 -15.13 24.62
C GLU A 314 -10.14 -15.70 23.42
N PHE A 315 -11.47 -15.81 23.56
CA PHE A 315 -12.30 -16.51 22.58
C PHE A 315 -12.32 -15.81 21.20
N TYR A 316 -12.27 -14.47 21.17
CA TYR A 316 -12.10 -13.70 19.93
C TYR A 316 -10.88 -14.17 19.14
N THR A 317 -9.72 -14.24 19.79
CA THR A 317 -8.46 -14.66 19.18
C THR A 317 -8.53 -16.07 18.63
N HIS A 318 -9.12 -17.00 19.39
CA HIS A 318 -9.32 -18.37 18.94
C HIS A 318 -10.17 -18.42 17.65
N THR A 319 -11.33 -17.75 17.65
CA THR A 319 -12.22 -17.77 16.47
C THR A 319 -11.60 -17.10 15.25
N LYS A 320 -10.79 -16.04 15.42
CA LYS A 320 -9.99 -15.44 14.34
C LYS A 320 -8.93 -16.40 13.79
N ALA A 321 -8.25 -17.16 14.65
CA ALA A 321 -7.24 -18.14 14.24
C ALA A 321 -7.85 -19.26 13.39
N VAL A 322 -9.01 -19.80 13.82
CA VAL A 322 -9.76 -20.85 13.10
C VAL A 322 -10.26 -20.33 11.74
N ALA A 323 -10.86 -19.14 11.71
CA ALA A 323 -11.33 -18.54 10.47
C ALA A 323 -10.19 -18.26 9.48
N GLU A 324 -9.02 -17.83 9.97
CA GLU A 324 -7.83 -17.67 9.15
C GLU A 324 -7.40 -19.01 8.52
N ASP A 325 -7.37 -20.11 9.29
CA ASP A 325 -7.05 -21.44 8.74
C ASP A 325 -8.02 -21.84 7.64
N MET A 326 -9.32 -21.61 7.84
CA MET A 326 -10.33 -21.93 6.84
C MET A 326 -10.11 -21.15 5.54
N VAL A 327 -9.84 -19.84 5.62
CA VAL A 327 -9.61 -19.00 4.45
C VAL A 327 -8.33 -19.38 3.71
N LEU A 328 -7.23 -19.62 4.44
CA LEU A 328 -5.96 -20.01 3.82
C LEU A 328 -6.05 -21.42 3.22
N ALA A 329 -6.74 -22.35 3.88
CA ALA A 329 -6.99 -23.69 3.35
C ALA A 329 -7.94 -23.71 2.14
N ALA A 330 -8.69 -22.64 1.91
CA ALA A 330 -9.56 -22.50 0.74
C ALA A 330 -8.81 -21.99 -0.52
N ASN A 331 -7.56 -21.55 -0.36
CA ASN A 331 -6.74 -21.04 -1.46
C ASN A 331 -6.70 -22.01 -2.64
N ARG A 332 -7.02 -21.51 -3.84
CA ARG A 332 -7.02 -22.22 -5.13
C ARG A 332 -7.98 -23.41 -5.27
N LYS A 333 -8.71 -23.83 -4.24
CA LYS A 333 -9.63 -24.99 -4.33
C LYS A 333 -10.74 -24.82 -5.38
N HIS A 334 -11.18 -23.59 -5.62
CA HIS A 334 -12.19 -23.25 -6.63
C HIS A 334 -11.72 -22.11 -7.54
N GLY A 335 -10.42 -22.06 -7.84
CA GLY A 335 -9.86 -21.09 -8.79
C GLY A 335 -9.72 -19.64 -8.28
N TYR A 336 -10.14 -19.33 -7.05
CA TYR A 336 -9.85 -18.07 -6.37
C TYR A 336 -8.63 -18.18 -5.46
N LYS A 337 -7.94 -17.06 -5.26
CA LYS A 337 -6.79 -16.94 -4.37
C LYS A 337 -7.17 -16.26 -3.07
N THR A 338 -6.52 -16.61 -1.97
CA THR A 338 -6.80 -16.01 -0.65
C THR A 338 -5.57 -15.38 -0.01
N ALA A 339 -5.76 -14.39 0.85
CA ALA A 339 -4.74 -13.87 1.76
C ALA A 339 -5.39 -13.43 3.08
N ALA A 340 -4.65 -13.50 4.17
CA ALA A 340 -5.09 -13.03 5.49
C ALA A 340 -4.20 -11.89 5.99
N LEU A 341 -4.80 -10.81 6.49
CA LEU A 341 -4.06 -9.66 7.03
C LEU A 341 -4.26 -9.56 8.55
N ARG A 342 -3.17 -9.66 9.31
CA ARG A 342 -3.14 -9.61 10.78
C ARG A 342 -2.85 -8.17 11.24
N GLY A 343 -3.92 -7.40 11.52
CA GLY A 343 -3.79 -6.06 12.09
C GLY A 343 -3.47 -6.06 13.58
N CYS A 344 -2.78 -5.03 14.07
CA CYS A 344 -2.59 -4.77 15.50
C CYS A 344 -3.76 -3.97 16.08
N ILE A 345 -3.52 -3.18 17.14
CA ILE A 345 -4.57 -2.32 17.71
C ILE A 345 -5.00 -1.32 16.63
N LEU A 346 -6.19 -1.54 16.07
CA LEU A 346 -6.76 -0.70 15.03
C LEU A 346 -7.30 0.59 15.64
N PHE A 347 -6.96 1.72 15.04
CA PHE A 347 -7.47 3.04 15.40
C PHE A 347 -7.58 3.92 14.15
N GLY A 348 -8.46 4.91 14.16
CA GLY A 348 -8.70 5.76 13.00
C GLY A 348 -9.98 6.56 13.15
N GLU A 349 -10.32 7.31 12.11
CA GLU A 349 -11.62 7.95 12.01
C GLU A 349 -12.75 6.90 12.13
N GLY A 350 -13.85 7.22 12.80
CA GLY A 350 -14.94 6.25 13.00
C GLY A 350 -14.59 5.03 13.86
N ASP A 351 -13.43 5.01 14.53
CA ASP A 351 -13.13 4.04 15.58
C ASP A 351 -14.12 4.18 16.74
N ILE A 352 -14.68 3.05 17.17
CA ILE A 352 -15.63 2.95 18.28
C ILE A 352 -15.00 2.31 19.53
N THR A 353 -13.70 2.00 19.48
CA THR A 353 -13.05 1.15 20.48
C THR A 353 -11.95 1.85 21.26
N SER A 354 -10.92 2.36 20.60
CA SER A 354 -9.69 2.84 21.24
C SER A 354 -9.78 4.34 21.52
N ILE A 355 -9.99 5.15 20.49
CA ILE A 355 -10.02 6.61 20.58
C ILE A 355 -11.13 7.10 21.51
N PRO A 356 -12.40 6.66 21.38
CA PRO A 356 -13.46 7.14 22.26
C PRO A 356 -13.18 6.89 23.74
N LYS A 357 -12.72 5.67 24.08
CA LYS A 357 -12.44 5.29 25.47
C LYS A 357 -11.29 6.08 26.08
N ILE A 358 -10.24 6.35 25.30
CA ILE A 358 -9.10 7.14 25.77
C ILE A 358 -9.53 8.60 26.00
N VAL A 359 -10.28 9.19 25.06
CA VAL A 359 -10.78 10.56 25.19
C VAL A 359 -11.75 10.69 26.37
N GLU A 360 -12.68 9.75 26.55
CA GLU A 360 -13.60 9.72 27.70
C GLU A 360 -12.83 9.61 29.03
N ASN A 361 -11.81 8.76 29.10
CA ASN A 361 -10.97 8.64 30.29
C ASN A 361 -10.20 9.94 30.56
N ALA A 362 -9.72 10.62 29.52
CA ALA A 362 -9.02 11.89 29.65
C ALA A 362 -9.97 13.00 30.18
N GLN A 363 -11.18 13.09 29.62
CA GLN A 363 -12.24 14.02 30.05
C GLN A 363 -12.62 13.82 31.52
N GLN A 364 -12.63 12.57 31.99
CA GLN A 364 -12.95 12.22 33.38
C GLN A 364 -11.74 12.35 34.34
N GLY A 365 -10.59 12.83 33.85
CA GLY A 365 -9.34 12.92 34.62
C GLY A 365 -8.67 11.58 34.94
N ARG A 366 -9.23 10.46 34.43
CA ARG A 366 -8.71 9.10 34.63
C ARG A 366 -7.50 8.79 33.75
N GLY A 367 -7.29 9.55 32.67
CA GLY A 367 -6.11 9.42 31.79
C GLY A 367 -4.77 9.70 32.49
N LYS A 368 -4.78 10.24 33.71
CA LYS A 368 -3.57 10.45 34.52
C LYS A 368 -3.08 9.17 35.21
N LEU A 369 -3.90 8.14 35.34
CA LEU A 369 -3.52 6.89 35.99
C LEU A 369 -2.76 6.01 34.99
N GLN A 370 -1.48 5.75 35.27
CA GLN A 370 -0.63 4.92 34.43
C GLN A 370 -0.28 3.62 35.17
N VAL A 371 -0.50 2.47 34.53
CA VAL A 371 -0.11 1.16 35.07
C VAL A 371 1.19 0.72 34.41
N GLY A 372 2.23 0.53 35.22
CA GLY A 372 3.56 0.17 34.73
C GLY A 372 4.41 1.37 34.29
N TYR A 373 5.66 1.07 33.93
CA TYR A 373 6.69 2.09 33.72
C TYR A 373 6.76 2.62 32.27
N ASN A 374 5.80 2.23 31.40
CA ASN A 374 5.73 2.64 30.00
C ASN A 374 7.00 2.33 29.19
N GLN A 375 7.60 1.17 29.44
CA GLN A 375 8.77 0.68 28.71
C GLN A 375 8.37 -0.33 27.62
N ASN A 376 7.11 -0.76 27.63
CA ASN A 376 6.59 -1.79 26.73
C ASN A 376 6.11 -1.18 25.41
N LEU A 377 6.73 -1.60 24.32
CA LEU A 377 6.37 -1.18 22.97
C LEU A 377 5.18 -1.96 22.44
N CYS A 378 4.26 -1.28 21.77
CA CYS A 378 3.11 -1.86 21.10
C CYS A 378 3.04 -1.35 19.66
N ASP A 379 2.77 -2.27 18.75
CA ASP A 379 2.37 -1.91 17.40
C ASP A 379 0.90 -1.50 17.35
N TYR A 380 0.66 -0.45 16.57
CA TYR A 380 -0.68 0.06 16.25
C TYR A 380 -0.86 0.03 14.74
N THR A 381 -2.12 0.04 14.30
CA THR A 381 -2.43 0.06 12.87
C THR A 381 -3.52 1.09 12.61
N TYR A 382 -3.17 2.15 11.88
CA TYR A 382 -4.13 3.15 11.44
C TYR A 382 -5.09 2.53 10.41
N LEU A 383 -6.40 2.75 10.56
CA LEU A 383 -7.44 2.16 9.71
C LEU A 383 -7.24 2.49 8.22
N GLY A 384 -6.79 3.71 7.90
CA GLY A 384 -6.46 4.10 6.52
C GLY A 384 -5.30 3.30 5.93
N ASN A 385 -4.23 3.08 6.71
CA ASN A 385 -3.08 2.27 6.28
C ASN A 385 -3.45 0.77 6.19
N ALA A 386 -4.28 0.27 7.11
CA ALA A 386 -4.79 -1.08 7.05
C ALA A 386 -5.63 -1.30 5.78
N ALA A 387 -6.49 -0.35 5.43
CA ALA A 387 -7.26 -0.40 4.18
C ALA A 387 -6.37 -0.43 2.93
N ASP A 388 -5.29 0.35 2.92
CA ASP A 388 -4.31 0.30 1.82
C ASP A 388 -3.64 -1.07 1.70
N ALA A 389 -3.28 -1.69 2.83
CA ALA A 389 -2.74 -3.06 2.83
C ALA A 389 -3.72 -4.08 2.23
N HIS A 390 -5.03 -3.95 2.53
CA HIS A 390 -6.06 -4.81 1.95
C HIS A 390 -6.12 -4.64 0.43
N ILE A 391 -6.15 -3.40 -0.06
CA ILE A 391 -6.16 -3.11 -1.50
C ILE A 391 -4.90 -3.65 -2.19
N LEU A 392 -3.73 -3.49 -1.58
CA LEU A 392 -2.48 -4.03 -2.10
C LEU A 392 -2.49 -5.57 -2.15
N ALA A 393 -3.00 -6.23 -1.12
CA ALA A 393 -3.18 -7.68 -1.10
C ALA A 393 -4.10 -8.15 -2.24
N ALA A 394 -5.25 -7.50 -2.43
CA ALA A 394 -6.16 -7.84 -3.52
C ALA A 394 -5.50 -7.67 -4.90
N LYS A 395 -4.80 -6.55 -5.13
CA LYS A 395 -4.05 -6.32 -6.37
C LYS A 395 -2.98 -7.39 -6.59
N ALA A 396 -2.22 -7.73 -5.56
CA ALA A 396 -1.18 -8.75 -5.63
C ALA A 396 -1.75 -10.15 -5.91
N LEU A 397 -2.91 -10.50 -5.35
CA LEU A 397 -3.60 -11.76 -5.66
C LEU A 397 -4.05 -11.82 -7.13
N LEU A 398 -4.57 -10.71 -7.67
CA LEU A 398 -5.01 -10.64 -9.06
C LEU A 398 -3.86 -10.52 -10.07
N SER A 399 -2.67 -10.11 -9.63
CA SER A 399 -1.50 -10.01 -10.49
C SER A 399 -1.14 -11.38 -11.09
N PRO A 400 -0.81 -11.43 -12.39
CA PRO A 400 -0.29 -12.65 -13.01
C PRO A 400 1.15 -12.95 -12.59
N SER A 401 1.88 -11.94 -12.09
CA SER A 401 3.27 -12.09 -11.64
C SER A 401 3.32 -12.44 -10.15
N THR A 402 4.12 -13.44 -9.81
CA THR A 402 4.48 -13.71 -8.42
C THR A 402 5.65 -12.80 -8.05
N PRO A 403 5.61 -12.09 -6.90
CA PRO A 403 6.75 -11.34 -6.42
C PRO A 403 8.01 -12.22 -6.33
N ARG A 404 9.19 -11.64 -6.57
CA ARG A 404 10.47 -12.36 -6.44
C ARG A 404 10.66 -12.96 -5.05
N ASP A 405 10.14 -12.28 -4.02
CA ASP A 405 10.31 -12.64 -2.62
C ASP A 405 9.27 -13.64 -2.09
N GLY A 406 8.51 -14.29 -2.99
CA GLY A 406 7.62 -15.41 -2.67
C GLY A 406 6.16 -15.18 -3.02
N ARG A 407 5.35 -16.22 -2.79
CA ARG A 407 3.91 -16.22 -3.09
C ARG A 407 3.14 -15.27 -2.17
N VAL A 408 2.01 -14.76 -2.68
CA VAL A 408 1.05 -13.94 -1.92
C VAL A 408 -0.20 -14.74 -1.56
N ASP A 409 -0.63 -15.62 -2.45
CA ASP A 409 -1.82 -16.43 -2.23
C ASP A 409 -1.58 -17.57 -1.23
N GLY A 410 -2.57 -17.82 -0.38
CA GLY A 410 -2.52 -18.79 0.71
C GLY A 410 -1.65 -18.36 1.89
N GLU A 411 -1.29 -17.08 1.98
CA GLU A 411 -0.38 -16.57 3.02
C GLU A 411 -1.07 -15.57 3.96
N ALA A 412 -0.57 -15.51 5.19
CA ALA A 412 -0.86 -14.43 6.14
C ALA A 412 0.22 -13.33 6.08
N PHE A 413 -0.18 -12.09 6.38
CA PHE A 413 0.70 -10.91 6.47
C PHE A 413 0.36 -10.08 7.69
N THR A 414 1.35 -9.73 8.50
CA THR A 414 1.20 -8.79 9.61
C THR A 414 1.28 -7.36 9.11
N ILE A 415 0.32 -6.53 9.54
CA ILE A 415 0.19 -5.13 9.11
C ILE A 415 0.24 -4.23 10.35
N THR A 416 1.21 -3.33 10.38
CA THR A 416 1.43 -2.33 11.45
C THR A 416 1.71 -0.97 10.82
N ASN A 417 1.75 0.09 11.62
CA ASN A 417 2.20 1.41 11.19
C ASN A 417 3.73 1.55 11.05
N ASP A 418 4.51 0.48 11.24
CA ASP A 418 5.98 0.48 11.21
C ASP A 418 6.64 1.48 12.20
N GLU A 419 5.87 1.88 13.22
CA GLU A 419 6.23 2.85 14.24
C GLU A 419 5.70 2.33 15.59
N PRO A 420 6.42 1.42 16.26
CA PRO A 420 5.99 0.92 17.57
C PRO A 420 6.09 2.03 18.61
N TRP A 421 5.05 2.19 19.44
CA TRP A 421 4.97 3.21 20.47
C TRP A 421 4.84 2.59 21.87
N PRO A 422 5.40 3.22 22.92
CA PRO A 422 5.07 2.85 24.28
C PRO A 422 3.56 2.94 24.53
N PHE A 423 3.00 1.98 25.26
CA PHE A 423 1.55 1.87 25.44
C PHE A 423 0.90 3.16 25.97
N TRP A 424 1.50 3.78 26.98
CA TRP A 424 0.98 5.01 27.58
C TRP A 424 1.31 6.25 26.78
N ASP A 425 2.37 6.26 25.97
CA ASP A 425 2.66 7.38 25.07
C ASP A 425 1.56 7.55 24.03
N PHE A 426 1.05 6.45 23.47
CA PHE A 426 -0.11 6.48 22.59
C PHE A 426 -1.34 7.07 23.32
N ALA A 427 -1.65 6.59 24.53
CA ALA A 427 -2.79 7.09 25.30
C ALA A 427 -2.66 8.57 25.68
N HIS A 428 -1.47 9.01 26.06
CA HIS A 428 -1.16 10.40 26.39
C HIS A 428 -1.22 11.30 25.15
N ALA A 429 -0.73 10.84 24.00
CA ALA A 429 -0.81 11.59 22.75
C ALA A 429 -2.26 11.79 22.29
N VAL A 430 -3.10 10.75 22.35
CA VAL A 430 -4.54 10.85 22.10
C VAL A 430 -5.21 11.82 23.08
N SER A 431 -4.86 11.74 24.37
CA SER A 431 -5.40 12.65 25.40
C SER A 431 -5.00 14.11 25.14
N ALA A 432 -3.76 14.35 24.76
CA ALA A 432 -3.24 15.67 24.42
C ALA A 432 -3.92 16.24 23.16
N ALA A 433 -4.06 15.45 22.11
CA ALA A 433 -4.78 15.84 20.89
C ALA A 433 -6.26 16.18 21.17
N ALA A 434 -6.86 15.56 22.19
CA ALA A 434 -8.24 15.84 22.62
C ALA A 434 -8.38 17.08 23.51
N GLY A 435 -7.28 17.79 23.80
CA GLY A 435 -7.26 18.97 24.67
C GLY A 435 -7.04 18.68 26.16
N TYR A 436 -6.67 17.44 26.52
CA TYR A 436 -6.45 17.00 27.89
C TYR A 436 -5.02 16.46 28.08
N PRO A 437 -3.97 17.30 27.94
CA PRO A 437 -2.60 16.84 28.05
C PRO A 437 -2.28 16.30 29.45
N VAL A 438 -1.63 15.15 29.50
CA VAL A 438 -1.18 14.52 30.75
C VAL A 438 0.22 15.04 31.08
N THR A 439 0.32 16.04 31.95
CA THR A 439 1.61 16.64 32.36
C THR A 439 2.36 15.78 33.38
N LYS A 440 1.64 15.09 34.27
CA LYS A 440 2.20 14.17 35.26
C LYS A 440 1.28 12.97 35.44
N ALA A 441 1.79 11.79 35.08
CA ALA A 441 1.10 10.53 35.30
C ALA A 441 1.33 10.00 36.72
N TRP A 442 0.29 9.40 37.29
CA TRP A 442 0.29 8.69 38.56
C TRP A 442 0.64 7.24 38.26
N VAL A 443 1.93 6.92 38.37
CA VAL A 443 2.46 5.60 38.01
C VAL A 443 2.16 4.61 39.13
N VAL A 444 1.36 3.59 38.82
CA VAL A 444 1.08 2.46 39.69
C VAL A 444 1.97 1.28 39.26
N PRO A 445 2.81 0.76 40.17
CA PRO A 445 3.60 -0.44 39.88
C PRO A 445 2.72 -1.62 39.48
N PRO A 446 3.10 -2.45 38.48
CA PRO A 446 2.25 -3.53 37.97
C PRO A 446 1.78 -4.52 39.04
N PHE A 447 2.64 -4.84 40.02
CA PHE A 447 2.29 -5.77 41.11
C PHE A 447 1.23 -5.19 42.06
N VAL A 448 1.24 -3.87 42.30
CA VAL A 448 0.22 -3.18 43.11
C VAL A 448 -1.11 -3.21 42.36
N PHE A 449 -1.11 -2.86 41.07
CA PHE A 449 -2.33 -2.89 40.26
C PHE A 449 -2.88 -4.31 40.13
N TYR A 450 -2.02 -5.32 40.01
CA TYR A 450 -2.42 -6.73 40.01
C TYR A 450 -3.08 -7.14 41.33
N ALA A 451 -2.54 -6.75 42.48
CA ALA A 451 -3.14 -7.04 43.78
C ALA A 451 -4.53 -6.37 43.92
N ILE A 452 -4.66 -5.11 43.50
CA ILE A 452 -5.96 -4.41 43.44
C ILE A 452 -6.93 -5.17 42.54
N ALA A 453 -6.48 -5.61 41.35
CA ALA A 453 -7.31 -6.36 40.42
C ALA A 453 -7.81 -7.68 41.01
N VAL A 454 -6.95 -8.42 41.72
CA VAL A 454 -7.36 -9.64 42.44
C VAL A 454 -8.43 -9.32 43.47
N LEU A 455 -8.23 -8.30 44.30
CA LEU A 455 -9.20 -7.93 45.35
C LEU A 455 -10.55 -7.51 44.77
N VAL A 456 -10.56 -6.75 43.67
CA VAL A 456 -11.79 -6.33 42.99
C VAL A 456 -12.47 -7.51 42.30
N GLU A 457 -11.73 -8.41 41.66
CA GLU A 457 -12.30 -9.64 41.10
C GLU A 457 -12.99 -10.48 42.18
N TRP A 458 -12.34 -10.68 43.33
CA TRP A 458 -12.91 -11.43 44.45
C TRP A 458 -14.12 -10.72 45.06
N SER A 459 -14.09 -9.40 45.24
CA SER A 459 -15.24 -8.67 45.80
C SER A 459 -16.44 -8.70 44.87
N VAL A 460 -16.25 -8.56 43.55
CA VAL A 460 -17.33 -8.68 42.56
C VAL A 460 -17.84 -10.12 42.52
N TRP A 461 -16.96 -11.11 42.56
CA TRP A 461 -17.36 -12.52 42.58
C TRP A 461 -18.20 -12.84 43.83
N LEU A 462 -17.76 -12.41 45.02
CA LEU A 462 -18.48 -12.59 46.28
C LEU A 462 -19.85 -11.89 46.28
N THR A 463 -19.89 -10.61 45.91
CA THR A 463 -21.13 -9.81 45.93
C THR A 463 -22.13 -10.20 44.84
N SER A 464 -21.66 -10.79 43.74
CA SER A 464 -22.50 -11.26 42.65
C SER A 464 -22.80 -12.76 42.68
N PHE A 465 -22.32 -13.49 43.70
CA PHE A 465 -22.38 -14.95 43.76
C PHE A 465 -21.88 -15.62 42.47
N GLY A 466 -20.77 -15.11 41.93
CA GLY A 466 -20.15 -15.58 40.69
C GLY A 466 -20.89 -15.23 39.40
N ARG A 467 -21.97 -14.45 39.44
CA ARG A 467 -22.77 -14.11 38.25
C ARG A 467 -22.19 -12.97 37.42
N ARG A 468 -21.30 -12.15 37.97
CA ARG A 468 -20.70 -11.01 37.28
C ARG A 468 -19.18 -11.11 37.24
N GLN A 469 -18.60 -10.65 36.13
CA GLN A 469 -17.17 -10.45 35.99
C GLN A 469 -16.82 -8.99 36.30
N SER A 470 -15.67 -8.77 36.93
CA SER A 470 -15.16 -7.43 37.20
C SER A 470 -14.70 -6.73 35.91
N LYS A 471 -15.01 -5.45 35.78
CA LYS A 471 -14.47 -4.59 34.73
C LYS A 471 -12.96 -4.37 34.89
N LEU A 472 -12.49 -4.28 36.14
CA LEU A 472 -11.07 -4.21 36.47
C LEU A 472 -10.61 -5.64 36.78
N ASN A 473 -9.83 -6.21 35.87
CA ASN A 473 -9.41 -7.60 35.96
C ASN A 473 -7.89 -7.73 35.75
N ARG A 474 -7.34 -8.88 36.12
CA ARG A 474 -5.91 -9.18 36.00
C ARG A 474 -5.41 -9.16 34.56
N LYS A 475 -6.28 -9.41 33.57
CA LYS A 475 -5.92 -9.36 32.15
C LYS A 475 -5.56 -7.94 31.71
N MET A 476 -6.14 -6.91 32.32
CA MET A 476 -5.78 -5.52 32.05
C MET A 476 -4.32 -5.20 32.40
N VAL A 477 -3.79 -5.75 33.51
CA VAL A 477 -2.38 -5.55 33.89
C VAL A 477 -1.49 -5.99 32.74
N ARG A 478 -1.73 -7.19 32.21
CA ARG A 478 -0.99 -7.77 31.09
C ARG A 478 -1.15 -6.93 29.82
N PHE A 479 -2.38 -6.54 29.50
CA PHE A 479 -2.64 -5.68 28.34
C PHE A 479 -1.87 -4.35 28.39
N PHE A 480 -1.67 -3.76 29.58
CA PHE A 480 -0.96 -2.49 29.75
C PHE A 480 0.56 -2.61 29.81
N THR A 481 1.09 -3.76 30.25
CA THR A 481 2.52 -3.91 30.56
C THR A 481 3.30 -4.76 29.57
N MET A 482 2.63 -5.43 28.64
CA MET A 482 3.30 -6.35 27.72
C MET A 482 3.82 -5.67 26.46
N THR A 483 4.97 -6.15 25.98
CA THR A 483 5.54 -5.76 24.70
C THR A 483 4.91 -6.61 23.59
N ARG A 484 4.44 -5.95 22.53
CA ARG A 484 3.79 -6.56 21.38
C ARG A 484 4.24 -5.86 20.10
N THR A 485 5.34 -6.33 19.54
CA THR A 485 5.87 -5.83 18.27
C THR A 485 5.99 -6.93 17.22
N PHE A 486 5.85 -6.56 15.95
CA PHE A 486 5.81 -7.48 14.82
C PHE A 486 6.69 -7.00 13.68
N ASP A 487 7.30 -7.95 12.97
CA ASP A 487 8.04 -7.67 11.75
C ASP A 487 7.06 -7.65 10.55
N ILE A 488 7.09 -6.56 9.79
CA ILE A 488 6.27 -6.39 8.58
C ILE A 488 7.08 -6.59 7.29
N SER A 489 8.31 -7.13 7.37
CA SER A 489 9.19 -7.28 6.22
C SER A 489 8.55 -8.10 5.11
N LYS A 490 7.73 -9.10 5.47
CA LYS A 490 6.99 -9.93 4.51
C LYS A 490 5.96 -9.12 3.71
N ALA A 491 5.13 -8.31 4.37
CA ALA A 491 4.16 -7.42 3.72
C ALA A 491 4.89 -6.37 2.86
N THR A 492 5.97 -5.82 3.39
CA THR A 492 6.84 -4.85 2.72
C THR A 492 7.42 -5.38 1.41
N LYS A 493 7.93 -6.62 1.39
CA LYS A 493 8.58 -7.23 0.22
C LYS A 493 7.57 -7.79 -0.79
N ARG A 494 6.53 -8.47 -0.32
CA ARG A 494 5.59 -9.20 -1.21
C ARG A 494 4.38 -8.38 -1.65
N LEU A 495 3.91 -7.45 -0.82
CA LEU A 495 2.75 -6.59 -1.15
C LEU A 495 3.16 -5.18 -1.58
N GLY A 496 4.42 -4.79 -1.34
CA GLY A 496 4.86 -3.40 -1.50
C GLY A 496 4.25 -2.47 -0.46
N TYR A 497 3.78 -3.01 0.67
CA TYR A 497 3.12 -2.23 1.71
C TYR A 497 4.09 -1.26 2.38
N ARG A 498 3.71 0.01 2.47
CA ARG A 498 4.32 1.03 3.33
C ARG A 498 3.21 1.88 3.94
N PRO A 499 3.23 2.15 5.25
CA PRO A 499 2.32 3.09 5.87
C PRO A 499 2.40 4.47 5.18
N GLU A 500 1.27 5.00 4.72
CA GLU A 500 1.22 6.34 4.11
C GLU A 500 1.09 7.45 5.16
N VAL A 501 0.46 7.13 6.29
CA VAL A 501 0.20 8.06 7.39
C VAL A 501 0.98 7.58 8.61
N ASN A 502 1.83 8.44 9.16
CA ASN A 502 2.57 8.17 10.40
C ASN A 502 1.64 8.16 11.62
N MET A 503 2.14 7.73 12.78
CA MET A 503 1.35 7.62 14.01
C MET A 503 0.77 8.95 14.49
N LYS A 504 1.55 10.04 14.43
CA LYS A 504 1.11 11.34 14.92
C LYS A 504 -0.06 11.91 14.12
N ASP A 505 0.09 11.94 12.80
CA ASP A 505 -0.96 12.39 11.89
C ASP A 505 -2.21 11.50 11.98
N ALA A 506 -2.02 10.19 12.16
CA ALA A 506 -3.12 9.26 12.36
C ALA A 506 -3.89 9.57 13.67
N ILE A 507 -3.20 9.85 14.77
CA ILE A 507 -3.82 10.22 16.05
C ILE A 507 -4.61 11.52 15.90
N ASP A 508 -3.99 12.56 15.33
CA ASP A 508 -4.60 13.88 15.19
C ASP A 508 -5.89 13.80 14.34
N ARG A 509 -5.84 13.08 13.20
CA ARG A 509 -7.03 12.83 12.35
C ARG A 509 -8.12 12.09 13.10
N SER A 510 -7.75 11.03 13.83
CA SER A 510 -8.71 10.18 14.55
C SER A 510 -9.44 10.96 15.65
N VAL A 511 -8.69 11.74 16.43
CA VAL A 511 -9.25 12.57 17.50
C VAL A 511 -10.11 13.69 16.94
N ALA A 512 -9.65 14.39 15.91
CA ALA A 512 -10.43 15.44 15.26
C ALA A 512 -11.77 14.90 14.73
N ALA A 513 -11.76 13.74 14.07
CA ALA A 513 -12.98 13.09 13.58
C ALA A 513 -13.93 12.69 14.72
N PHE A 514 -13.39 12.14 15.82
CA PHE A 514 -14.19 11.77 16.99
C PHE A 514 -14.86 12.97 17.65
N LEU A 515 -14.11 14.06 17.87
CA LEU A 515 -14.64 15.30 18.46
C LEU A 515 -15.74 15.90 17.58
N ALA A 516 -15.52 15.99 16.27
CA ALA A 516 -16.52 16.47 15.31
C ALA A 516 -17.82 15.63 15.33
N SER A 517 -17.69 14.30 15.39
CA SER A 517 -18.85 13.40 15.47
C SER A 517 -19.62 13.54 16.80
N SER A 518 -18.92 13.81 17.89
CA SER A 518 -19.50 14.00 19.22
C SER A 518 -20.28 15.31 19.32
N GLU A 519 -19.77 16.39 18.72
CA GLU A 519 -20.48 17.68 18.64
C GLU A 519 -21.77 17.60 17.82
N ASN A 520 -21.72 16.93 16.67
CA ASN A 520 -22.90 16.71 15.84
C ASN A 520 -23.98 15.87 16.54
N SER A 521 -23.57 14.95 17.41
CA SER A 521 -24.48 14.12 18.20
C SER A 521 -25.13 14.89 19.35
N LYS A 522 -24.48 15.94 19.87
CA LYS A 522 -25.05 16.82 20.92
C LYS A 522 -26.03 17.86 20.39
N LYS A 523 -25.98 18.16 19.09
CA LYS A 523 -26.86 19.14 18.41
C LYS A 523 -28.16 18.53 17.89
N LYS A 524 -28.25 17.20 17.81
CA LYS A 524 -29.45 16.43 17.51
C LYS A 524 -30.13 16.04 18.81
#